data_AF-A0AAV0VAW1-F1
#
_entry.id   AF-A0AAV0VAW1-F1
#
_cell.length_a   1.000
_cell.length_b   1.000
_cell.length_c   1.000
_cell.angle_alpha   90.00
_cell.angle_beta   90.00
_cell.angle_gamma   90.00
#
_symmetry.space_group_name_H-M   'P 1'
#
loop_
_entity.id
_entity.type
_entity.pdbx_description
1 polymer ?
#
loop_
_entity_poly.entity_id
_entity_poly.type
_entity_poly.pdbx_seq_one_letter_code
_entity_poly.pdbx_strand_id
1 'polypeptide(L)'
;MISVNEREAVTAANSSVAISASTGGGDTIVAVAPFKRSTYKNLNLWQFLPTNMQDQFLCTYKPPTQNNQCRSEASTPLSSRPFVWHTMTMGCPAAHTKGFANGGFPASVPIMTVYPTGAVDDITLDSSYEGDFQSPTSPSFRGGKGNGTATQAAQGDDSLAALKLRLELQDRLTVIGSQILSATTACILASLDLALNGSALHQAQIDRAPTFGFLMNFESLLSTQGKEYGMLEDFAAGARWLRNVFIQFRRHVVTGTFFSLRKYAPPGSNANDNNCLLLTMGIDDNHMSVLPQSLASGDEVVHVRCVLFSQGVNEKQSLVHAYKSSAVKLQERINQDNLLELKRIYALYRQLRTDETENRARGSRRLRANSGMKFAATNDADEAAMAIDRHDLQALDDLLDQIEHHICSPTSQYKKNVALLMDSSDFCRALGGARVTCCKSGKDRTAMSVTLEQARLLCAELQASQGAALCANMRLYGVRRRNVLMNTKADKFAFNEMQRKMLPDCYKPPAGTYKSGKT
;
A
#
# COMPACT_ATOMS: atom_id res chain seq x y z
N MET A 1 6.51 47.79 -15.91
CA MET A 1 5.15 47.80 -15.34
C MET A 1 4.25 46.99 -16.25
N ILE A 2 4.05 45.72 -15.92
CA ILE A 2 3.02 44.84 -16.50
C ILE A 2 2.43 44.09 -15.30
N SER A 3 1.11 44.09 -15.23
CA SER A 3 0.28 43.80 -14.06
C SER A 3 0.42 42.37 -13.53
N VAL A 4 0.32 42.24 -12.21
CA VAL A 4 0.52 41.03 -11.39
C VAL A 4 -0.75 40.13 -11.33
N ASN A 5 -1.81 40.44 -12.08
CA ASN A 5 -3.15 39.87 -11.83
C ASN A 5 -3.67 38.76 -12.77
N GLU A 6 -2.83 38.12 -13.62
CA GLU A 6 -3.32 37.07 -14.54
C GLU A 6 -2.69 35.67 -14.34
N ARG A 7 -2.06 35.38 -13.19
CA ARG A 7 -1.49 34.06 -12.90
C ARG A 7 -2.34 33.13 -12.01
N GLU A 8 -3.52 33.54 -11.57
CA GLU A 8 -4.35 32.73 -10.66
C GLU A 8 -5.51 31.96 -11.31
N ALA A 9 -5.68 32.00 -12.64
CA ALA A 9 -6.88 31.45 -13.28
C ALA A 9 -6.76 30.01 -13.84
N VAL A 10 -5.65 29.29 -13.68
CA VAL A 10 -5.47 27.96 -14.35
C VAL A 10 -5.25 26.77 -13.40
N THR A 11 -5.39 26.94 -12.09
CA THR A 11 -5.21 25.81 -11.15
C THR A 11 -6.24 25.80 -10.03
N ALA A 12 -7.41 25.20 -10.29
CA ALA A 12 -8.23 24.52 -9.27
C ALA A 12 -9.51 23.92 -9.89
N ALA A 13 -9.36 22.95 -10.80
CA ALA A 13 -10.40 21.94 -11.01
C ALA A 13 -9.99 20.66 -10.26
N ASN A 14 -9.80 20.77 -8.94
CA ASN A 14 -9.68 19.61 -8.07
C ASN A 14 -11.03 19.35 -7.44
N SER A 15 -11.66 18.26 -7.87
CA SER A 15 -12.80 17.61 -7.28
C SER A 15 -12.51 17.24 -5.82
N SER A 16 -12.79 18.17 -4.92
CA SER A 16 -13.04 17.89 -3.51
C SER A 16 -14.50 18.19 -3.26
N VAL A 17 -15.36 17.19 -3.46
CA VAL A 17 -16.74 17.25 -2.97
C VAL A 17 -16.66 17.16 -1.45
N ALA A 18 -16.51 18.31 -0.80
CA ALA A 18 -16.83 18.44 0.60
C ALA A 18 -18.35 18.26 0.73
N ILE A 19 -18.77 17.15 1.31
CA ILE A 19 -20.18 16.96 1.70
C ILE A 19 -20.46 17.99 2.80
N SER A 20 -21.02 19.12 2.43
CA SER A 20 -21.57 20.11 3.36
C SER A 20 -22.94 19.63 3.82
N ALA A 21 -23.01 19.06 5.02
CA ALA A 21 -24.29 18.89 5.71
C ALA A 21 -24.72 20.27 6.25
N SER A 22 -25.77 20.82 5.64
CA SER A 22 -26.44 22.04 6.13
C SER A 22 -27.42 21.68 7.25
N THR A 23 -27.10 22.03 8.48
CA THR A 23 -28.12 22.29 9.51
C THR A 23 -27.82 23.63 10.16
N GLY A 24 -28.81 24.52 10.11
CA GLY A 24 -28.71 25.88 10.60
C GLY A 24 -28.42 25.96 12.10
N GLY A 25 -27.67 26.99 12.47
CA GLY A 25 -27.29 27.30 13.85
C GLY A 25 -25.86 27.80 13.89
N GLY A 26 -25.66 29.04 14.32
CA GLY A 26 -24.37 29.72 14.32
C GLY A 26 -23.37 29.05 15.27
N ASP A 27 -22.59 28.12 14.75
CA ASP A 27 -21.35 27.66 15.34
C ASP A 27 -20.26 27.72 14.27
N THR A 28 -19.11 28.29 14.63
CA THR A 28 -17.90 28.35 13.79
C THR A 28 -17.58 26.94 13.26
N ILE A 29 -17.94 26.66 12.01
CA ILE A 29 -17.68 25.39 11.35
C ILE A 29 -16.16 25.25 11.22
N VAL A 30 -15.54 24.50 12.14
CA VAL A 30 -14.17 24.04 11.98
C VAL A 30 -14.18 23.11 10.77
N ALA A 31 -13.69 23.61 9.63
CA ALA A 31 -13.56 22.83 8.40
C ALA A 31 -12.94 21.46 8.74
N VAL A 32 -13.75 20.40 8.64
CA VAL A 32 -13.28 19.03 8.86
C VAL A 32 -12.15 18.81 7.87
N ALA A 33 -10.95 18.52 8.40
CA ALA A 33 -9.82 18.25 7.53
C ALA A 33 -10.20 17.10 6.59
N PRO A 34 -10.01 17.21 5.27
CA PRO A 34 -10.45 16.20 4.31
C PRO A 34 -9.69 14.86 4.44
N PHE A 35 -8.86 14.70 5.47
CA PHE A 35 -8.04 13.53 5.74
C PHE A 35 -7.80 13.33 7.24
N LYS A 36 -7.56 12.08 7.66
CA LYS A 36 -7.22 11.74 9.05
C LYS A 36 -5.82 12.22 9.41
N ARG A 37 -5.75 13.30 10.21
CA ARG A 37 -4.48 13.79 10.77
C ARG A 37 -3.86 12.77 11.72
N SER A 38 -2.53 12.78 11.82
CA SER A 38 -1.78 11.97 12.80
C SER A 38 -2.21 12.13 14.26
N THR A 39 -2.79 13.27 14.63
CA THR A 39 -3.32 13.56 15.96
C THR A 39 -4.64 12.84 16.24
N TYR A 40 -5.36 12.41 15.21
CA TYR A 40 -6.67 11.76 15.31
C TYR A 40 -6.58 10.24 15.38
N LYS A 41 -5.37 9.67 15.37
CA LYS A 41 -5.15 8.21 15.32
C LYS A 41 -5.78 7.42 16.48
N ASN A 42 -5.95 8.04 17.64
CA ASN A 42 -6.53 7.41 18.83
C ASN A 42 -8.05 7.65 18.96
N LEU A 43 -8.68 8.34 18.01
CA LEU A 43 -10.11 8.61 18.05
C LEU A 43 -10.88 7.44 17.45
N ASN A 44 -11.84 6.87 18.19
CA ASN A 44 -12.64 5.71 17.76
C ASN A 44 -13.34 5.93 16.41
N LEU A 45 -13.92 7.11 16.19
CA LEU A 45 -14.59 7.44 14.92
C LEU A 45 -13.66 7.43 13.71
N TRP A 46 -12.36 7.66 13.93
CA TRP A 46 -11.36 7.72 12.86
C TRP A 46 -10.57 6.43 12.74
N GLN A 47 -10.82 5.41 13.57
CA GLN A 47 -9.93 4.25 13.67
C GLN A 47 -9.82 3.49 12.35
N PHE A 48 -10.89 3.37 11.57
CA PHE A 48 -10.91 2.65 10.29
C PHE A 48 -10.20 3.39 9.15
N LEU A 49 -10.04 4.71 9.26
CA LEU A 49 -9.40 5.51 8.22
C LEU A 49 -7.87 5.42 8.29
N PRO A 50 -7.18 5.32 7.14
CA PRO A 50 -5.72 5.37 7.10
C PRO A 50 -5.23 6.75 7.55
N THR A 51 -4.17 6.78 8.35
CA THR A 51 -3.63 8.04 8.87
C THR A 51 -2.80 8.72 7.80
N ASN A 52 -3.02 10.00 7.50
CA ASN A 52 -2.19 10.79 6.57
C ASN A 52 -1.92 10.12 5.21
N MET A 53 -2.92 9.45 4.66
CA MET A 53 -2.84 8.87 3.32
C MET A 53 -2.78 9.98 2.27
N GLN A 54 -1.79 9.93 1.39
CA GLN A 54 -1.56 10.92 0.35
C GLN A 54 -0.90 10.32 -0.88
N ASP A 55 -1.44 10.61 -2.04
CA ASP A 55 -0.80 10.34 -3.32
C ASP A 55 0.27 11.38 -3.63
N GLN A 56 1.41 10.92 -4.12
CA GLN A 56 2.51 11.74 -4.61
C GLN A 56 2.72 11.38 -6.08
N PHE A 57 2.49 12.36 -6.95
CA PHE A 57 2.76 12.23 -8.38
C PHE A 57 4.02 13.03 -8.71
N LEU A 58 5.02 12.36 -9.29
CA LEU A 58 6.18 13.00 -9.88
C LEU A 58 5.99 13.02 -11.39
N CYS A 59 5.63 14.18 -11.92
CA CYS A 59 5.45 14.39 -13.35
C CYS A 59 6.75 14.90 -13.96
N THR A 60 7.26 14.18 -14.96
CA THR A 60 8.43 14.59 -15.72
C THR A 60 7.98 15.05 -17.09
N TYR A 61 8.50 16.18 -17.57
CA TYR A 61 8.23 16.69 -18.91
C TYR A 61 9.56 16.86 -19.62
N LYS A 62 9.77 16.14 -20.72
CA LYS A 62 10.88 16.39 -21.63
C LYS A 62 10.39 17.41 -22.67
N PRO A 63 10.85 18.67 -22.63
CA PRO A 63 10.47 19.64 -23.65
C PRO A 63 10.92 19.14 -25.03
N PRO A 64 10.12 19.36 -26.09
CA PRO A 64 10.50 18.97 -27.44
C PRO A 64 11.83 19.62 -27.83
N THR A 65 12.75 18.84 -28.41
CA THR A 65 13.93 19.41 -29.05
C THR A 65 13.48 20.24 -30.25
N GLN A 66 14.01 21.47 -30.40
CA GLN A 66 13.52 22.51 -31.33
C GLN A 66 13.49 22.14 -32.83
N ASN A 67 13.92 20.94 -33.24
CA ASN A 67 14.01 20.55 -34.65
C ASN A 67 12.73 19.99 -35.28
N ASN A 68 11.62 19.85 -34.55
CA ASN A 68 10.36 19.29 -35.08
C ASN A 68 9.13 20.19 -34.82
N GLN A 69 9.25 21.50 -35.04
CA GLN A 69 8.09 22.42 -35.03
C GLN A 69 7.32 22.36 -36.35
N CYS A 70 6.65 21.23 -36.64
CA CYS A 70 5.56 21.21 -37.65
C CYS A 70 4.76 19.91 -37.62
N ARG A 71 4.14 19.55 -36.48
CA ARG A 71 3.13 18.47 -36.44
C ARG A 71 2.04 18.80 -35.43
N SER A 72 0.78 18.59 -35.82
CA SER A 72 -0.40 18.88 -34.99
C SER A 72 -0.39 18.05 -33.69
N GLU A 73 -1.05 18.60 -32.65
CA GLU A 73 -1.11 18.02 -31.29
C GLU A 73 -1.56 16.57 -31.24
N ALA A 74 -2.28 16.07 -32.25
CA ALA A 74 -2.72 14.68 -32.37
C ALA A 74 -1.60 13.67 -32.72
N SER A 75 -0.37 14.13 -33.00
CA SER A 75 0.74 13.29 -33.46
C SER A 75 2.04 13.48 -32.66
N THR A 76 1.93 13.86 -31.39
CA THR A 76 3.08 13.88 -30.48
C THR A 76 3.65 12.45 -30.34
N PRO A 77 4.94 12.21 -30.64
CA PRO A 77 5.56 10.90 -30.45
C PRO A 77 5.41 10.45 -28.99
N LEU A 78 5.21 9.15 -28.74
CA LEU A 78 5.13 8.60 -27.37
C LEU A 78 6.28 9.06 -26.44
N SER A 79 7.46 9.39 -27.00
CA SER A 79 8.61 9.89 -26.23
C SER A 79 8.48 11.32 -25.70
N SER A 80 7.41 12.05 -26.07
CA SER A 80 7.15 13.45 -25.67
C SER A 80 6.03 13.61 -24.63
N ARG A 81 5.35 12.51 -24.25
CA ARG A 81 4.30 12.56 -23.22
C ARG A 81 4.92 12.59 -21.81
N PRO A 82 4.38 13.40 -20.88
CA PRO A 82 4.91 13.48 -19.54
C PRO A 82 4.80 12.12 -18.85
N PHE A 83 5.91 11.63 -18.31
CA PHE A 83 5.91 10.39 -17.54
C PHE A 83 5.60 10.70 -16.08
N VAL A 84 4.62 10.00 -15.50
CA VAL A 84 4.15 10.21 -14.13
C VAL A 84 4.47 8.99 -13.28
N TRP A 85 5.29 9.20 -12.25
CA TRP A 85 5.51 8.22 -11.20
C TRP A 85 4.53 8.46 -10.05
N HIS A 86 3.78 7.44 -9.65
CA HIS A 86 2.91 7.48 -8.48
C HIS A 86 3.57 6.81 -7.28
N THR A 87 3.42 7.41 -6.10
CA THR A 87 3.81 6.82 -4.82
C THR A 87 2.87 7.30 -3.74
N MET A 88 2.26 6.37 -3.02
CA MET A 88 1.42 6.70 -1.88
C MET A 88 2.25 6.77 -0.60
N THR A 89 1.96 7.75 0.25
CA THR A 89 2.50 7.83 1.61
C THR A 89 1.37 7.73 2.61
N MET A 90 1.56 6.97 3.70
CA MET A 90 0.58 6.90 4.78
C MET A 90 1.20 6.54 6.14
N GLY A 91 0.41 6.67 7.19
CA GLY A 91 0.66 6.01 8.47
C GLY A 91 0.49 4.50 8.31
N CYS A 92 1.31 3.71 8.99
CA CYS A 92 1.19 2.26 8.97
C CYS A 92 -0.22 1.81 9.39
N PRO A 93 -0.79 0.80 8.73
CA PRO A 93 -1.98 0.11 9.19
C PRO A 93 -1.80 -0.40 10.64
N ALA A 94 -2.58 0.15 11.58
CA ALA A 94 -2.46 -0.20 13.00
C ALA A 94 -3.73 0.14 13.81
N ALA A 95 -4.09 -0.72 14.75
CA ALA A 95 -5.25 -0.58 15.63
C ALA A 95 -4.93 0.27 16.87
N HIS A 96 -4.62 1.56 16.67
CA HIS A 96 -4.18 2.48 17.73
C HIS A 96 -5.13 2.59 18.94
N THR A 97 -6.44 2.46 18.73
CA THR A 97 -7.49 2.50 19.76
C THR A 97 -7.44 1.32 20.71
N LYS A 98 -6.84 0.19 20.30
CA LYS A 98 -6.65 -1.00 21.14
C LYS A 98 -5.34 -0.96 21.94
N GLY A 99 -4.44 -0.05 21.59
CA GLY A 99 -3.13 0.04 22.22
C GLY A 99 -2.16 -1.07 21.79
N PHE A 100 -0.97 -1.06 22.40
CA PHE A 100 0.15 -1.95 22.04
C PHE A 100 0.93 -2.41 23.27
N ALA A 101 0.31 -2.39 24.46
CA ALA A 101 0.97 -2.84 25.69
C ALA A 101 1.33 -4.32 25.61
N ASN A 102 0.48 -5.12 24.96
CA ASN A 102 0.63 -6.55 24.77
C ASN A 102 1.11 -6.92 23.35
N GLY A 103 1.74 -5.98 22.64
CA GLY A 103 2.08 -6.14 21.23
C GLY A 103 0.91 -5.84 20.29
N GLY A 104 1.06 -6.28 19.04
CA GLY A 104 0.11 -6.12 17.96
C GLY A 104 -0.61 -7.42 17.62
N PHE A 105 -0.81 -7.68 16.33
CA PHE A 105 -1.40 -8.94 15.86
C PHE A 105 -0.30 -10.02 15.76
N PRO A 106 -0.32 -11.08 16.58
CA PRO A 106 0.78 -12.04 16.63
C PRO A 106 0.95 -12.82 15.33
N ALA A 107 2.19 -13.09 14.94
CA ALA A 107 2.50 -13.83 13.71
C ALA A 107 1.95 -15.27 13.71
N SER A 108 1.87 -15.90 14.88
CA SER A 108 1.41 -17.29 15.09
C SER A 108 -0.10 -17.46 14.97
N VAL A 109 -0.87 -16.38 15.05
CA VAL A 109 -2.34 -16.45 14.95
C VAL A 109 -2.73 -16.49 13.47
N PRO A 110 -3.55 -17.46 13.04
CA PRO A 110 -4.05 -17.50 11.67
C PRO A 110 -4.97 -16.32 11.41
N ILE A 111 -4.88 -15.77 10.21
CA ILE A 111 -5.76 -14.70 9.76
C ILE A 111 -7.08 -15.33 9.33
N MET A 112 -8.10 -15.18 10.17
CA MET A 112 -9.49 -15.47 9.80
C MET A 112 -10.10 -14.23 9.18
N THR A 113 -10.81 -14.40 8.08
CA THR A 113 -11.33 -13.26 7.33
C THR A 113 -12.46 -12.59 8.06
N VAL A 114 -12.30 -11.27 8.22
CA VAL A 114 -13.22 -10.41 8.98
C VAL A 114 -14.54 -10.26 8.22
N TYR A 115 -15.64 -10.46 8.95
CA TYR A 115 -16.99 -10.20 8.48
C TYR A 115 -17.28 -8.69 8.44
N PRO A 116 -17.79 -8.13 7.34
CA PRO A 116 -18.47 -6.85 7.40
C PRO A 116 -19.79 -7.06 8.17
N THR A 117 -19.89 -6.53 9.40
CA THR A 117 -21.19 -6.45 10.08
C THR A 117 -22.07 -5.49 9.30
N GLY A 118 -23.03 -6.01 8.52
CA GLY A 118 -23.96 -5.18 7.75
C GLY A 118 -24.89 -5.89 6.77
N ALA A 119 -24.64 -7.14 6.38
CA ALA A 119 -25.67 -7.95 5.72
C ALA A 119 -26.47 -8.66 6.82
N VAL A 120 -27.67 -8.16 7.11
CA VAL A 120 -28.68 -8.91 7.86
C VAL A 120 -29.19 -9.98 6.91
N ASP A 121 -28.48 -11.09 6.82
CA ASP A 121 -29.05 -12.31 6.27
C ASP A 121 -29.85 -12.97 7.40
N ASP A 122 -31.16 -13.11 7.17
CA ASP A 122 -32.11 -13.83 8.00
C ASP A 122 -31.51 -15.16 8.48
N ILE A 123 -31.08 -15.21 9.74
CA ILE A 123 -30.84 -16.47 10.41
C ILE A 123 -32.22 -16.99 10.79
N THR A 124 -32.85 -17.73 9.88
CA THR A 124 -33.83 -18.76 10.27
C THR A 124 -33.13 -19.70 11.24
N LEU A 125 -33.40 -19.49 12.52
CA LEU A 125 -33.04 -20.40 13.60
C LEU A 125 -33.73 -21.73 13.33
N ASP A 126 -32.94 -22.72 12.90
CA ASP A 126 -33.41 -24.11 12.90
C ASP A 126 -33.51 -24.56 14.36
N SER A 127 -34.76 -24.72 14.79
CA SER A 127 -35.16 -25.10 16.13
C SER A 127 -35.01 -26.60 16.32
N SER A 128 -34.03 -27.04 17.11
CA SER A 128 -34.10 -28.34 17.78
C SER A 128 -33.26 -28.35 19.06
N TYR A 129 -33.77 -27.66 20.08
CA TYR A 129 -33.49 -28.02 21.47
C TYR A 129 -34.75 -27.73 22.28
N GLU A 130 -35.57 -28.76 22.48
CA GLU A 130 -36.55 -28.78 23.56
C GLU A 130 -35.80 -28.88 24.90
N GLY A 131 -36.20 -28.03 25.84
CA GLY A 131 -35.64 -28.00 27.18
C GLY A 131 -36.16 -26.80 27.94
N ASP A 132 -37.32 -26.98 28.58
CA ASP A 132 -38.05 -26.03 29.41
C ASP A 132 -37.17 -25.07 30.23
N PHE A 133 -37.40 -23.77 30.06
CA PHE A 133 -37.06 -22.76 31.06
C PHE A 133 -38.30 -21.99 31.49
N GLN A 134 -38.85 -22.39 32.64
CA GLN A 134 -39.63 -21.48 33.47
C GLN A 134 -38.72 -20.32 33.92
N SER A 135 -39.15 -19.10 33.64
CA SER A 135 -38.74 -17.89 34.37
C SER A 135 -39.23 -18.03 35.83
N PRO A 136 -38.53 -17.51 36.87
CA PRO A 136 -38.47 -16.06 37.04
C PRO A 136 -37.27 -15.48 37.84
N THR A 137 -37.08 -14.16 37.64
CA THR A 137 -36.72 -13.14 38.65
C THR A 137 -35.45 -13.28 39.52
N SER A 138 -34.64 -12.22 39.43
CA SER A 138 -33.61 -11.69 40.34
C SER A 138 -33.59 -12.21 41.79
N PRO A 139 -32.38 -12.34 42.37
CA PRO A 139 -32.24 -11.94 43.77
C PRO A 139 -30.97 -11.12 44.08
N SER A 140 -31.23 -9.95 44.65
CA SER A 140 -30.76 -9.42 45.93
C SER A 140 -29.56 -10.10 46.62
N PHE A 141 -28.56 -9.29 46.94
CA PHE A 141 -27.46 -9.55 47.87
C PHE A 141 -27.93 -9.95 49.27
N ARG A 142 -27.40 -11.04 49.82
CA ARG A 142 -27.16 -11.25 51.27
C ARG A 142 -25.93 -12.14 51.47
N GLY A 143 -25.08 -11.74 52.41
CA GLY A 143 -23.80 -12.39 52.70
C GLY A 143 -23.91 -13.66 53.56
N GLY A 144 -22.87 -14.48 53.48
CA GLY A 144 -22.61 -15.61 54.35
C GLY A 144 -21.17 -16.11 54.15
N LYS A 145 -20.37 -16.10 55.22
CA LYS A 145 -19.02 -16.70 55.26
C LYS A 145 -19.13 -18.22 55.27
N GLY A 146 -18.33 -18.90 54.46
CA GLY A 146 -18.14 -20.36 54.51
C GLY A 146 -16.80 -20.76 53.89
N ASN A 147 -15.99 -21.49 54.64
CA ASN A 147 -14.65 -21.96 54.29
C ASN A 147 -14.67 -23.06 53.21
N GLY A 148 -13.70 -23.00 52.29
CA GLY A 148 -12.96 -24.15 51.77
C GLY A 148 -13.67 -25.12 50.82
N THR A 149 -13.38 -25.00 49.52
CA THR A 149 -12.67 -26.02 48.72
C THR A 149 -12.47 -25.48 47.30
N ALA A 150 -11.21 -25.28 46.95
CA ALA A 150 -10.79 -24.80 45.65
C ALA A 150 -10.59 -25.99 44.72
N THR A 151 -11.53 -26.22 43.79
CA THR A 151 -11.27 -26.92 42.53
C THR A 151 -12.53 -26.88 41.67
N GLN A 152 -12.65 -25.86 40.80
CA GLN A 152 -13.39 -25.88 39.50
C GLN A 152 -13.59 -24.49 38.85
N ALA A 153 -12.86 -23.45 39.24
CA ALA A 153 -12.96 -22.13 38.57
C ALA A 153 -12.05 -21.98 37.33
N ALA A 154 -11.03 -22.83 37.15
CA ALA A 154 -9.97 -22.60 36.15
C ALA A 154 -10.37 -22.89 34.70
N GLN A 155 -11.28 -23.82 34.43
CA GLN A 155 -11.64 -24.19 33.04
C GLN A 155 -12.57 -23.17 32.35
N GLY A 156 -13.39 -22.44 33.11
CA GLY A 156 -14.28 -21.41 32.56
C GLY A 156 -13.57 -20.11 32.21
N ASP A 157 -12.58 -19.71 33.02
CA ASP A 157 -11.81 -18.47 32.82
C ASP A 157 -10.84 -18.56 31.63
N ASP A 158 -10.22 -19.72 31.40
CA ASP A 158 -9.34 -19.93 30.22
C ASP A 158 -10.13 -19.85 28.90
N SER A 159 -11.37 -20.35 28.88
CA SER A 159 -12.26 -20.27 27.71
C SER A 159 -12.72 -18.84 27.45
N LEU A 160 -13.08 -18.09 28.50
CA LEU A 160 -13.49 -16.69 28.38
C LEU A 160 -12.31 -15.78 27.98
N ALA A 161 -11.12 -16.00 28.53
CA ALA A 161 -9.90 -15.27 28.17
C ALA A 161 -9.50 -15.52 26.70
N ALA A 162 -9.55 -16.78 26.26
CA ALA A 162 -9.32 -17.14 24.86
C ALA A 162 -10.35 -16.49 23.93
N LEU A 163 -11.63 -16.47 24.31
CA LEU A 163 -12.68 -15.81 23.54
C LEU A 163 -12.47 -14.29 23.46
N LYS A 164 -12.15 -13.63 24.58
CA LYS A 164 -11.84 -12.19 24.63
C LYS A 164 -10.66 -11.84 23.72
N LEU A 165 -9.58 -12.62 23.79
CA LEU A 165 -8.41 -12.42 22.92
C LEU A 165 -8.78 -12.57 21.45
N ARG A 166 -9.58 -13.59 21.11
CA ARG A 166 -10.05 -13.81 19.73
C ARG A 166 -10.86 -12.62 19.19
N LEU A 167 -11.80 -12.11 20.00
CA LEU A 167 -12.60 -10.94 19.64
C LEU A 167 -11.74 -9.68 19.50
N GLU A 168 -10.77 -9.48 20.40
CA GLU A 168 -9.85 -8.34 20.31
C GLU A 168 -9.00 -8.41 19.02
N LEU A 169 -8.46 -9.57 18.68
CA LEU A 169 -7.69 -9.76 17.46
C LEU A 169 -8.55 -9.57 16.20
N GLN A 170 -9.81 -10.00 16.24
CA GLN A 170 -10.77 -9.77 15.15
C GLN A 170 -11.07 -8.27 14.97
N ASP A 171 -11.30 -7.53 16.06
CA ASP A 171 -11.49 -6.08 16.00
C ASP A 171 -10.26 -5.38 15.43
N ARG A 172 -9.06 -5.77 15.87
CA ARG A 172 -7.80 -5.21 15.38
C ARG A 172 -7.66 -5.45 13.88
N LEU A 173 -7.92 -6.66 13.43
CA LEU A 173 -7.87 -7.03 12.00
C LEU A 173 -8.91 -6.27 11.17
N THR A 174 -10.11 -6.00 11.72
CA THR A 174 -11.14 -5.17 11.05
C THR A 174 -10.64 -3.76 10.78
N VAL A 175 -10.01 -3.14 11.80
CA VAL A 175 -9.45 -1.81 11.70
C VAL A 175 -8.30 -1.76 10.69
N ILE A 176 -7.36 -2.70 10.80
CA ILE A 176 -6.17 -2.76 9.93
C ILE A 176 -6.59 -3.08 8.49
N GLY A 177 -7.52 -4.02 8.31
CA GLY A 177 -8.07 -4.42 7.02
C GLY A 177 -8.73 -3.25 6.29
N SER A 178 -9.55 -2.46 7.00
CA SER A 178 -10.13 -1.24 6.43
C SER A 178 -9.07 -0.22 5.98
N GLN A 179 -8.06 0.02 6.82
CA GLN A 179 -6.98 0.97 6.51
C GLN A 179 -6.15 0.55 5.29
N ILE A 180 -5.75 -0.73 5.23
CA ILE A 180 -4.90 -1.24 4.15
C ILE A 180 -5.70 -1.40 2.84
N LEU A 181 -6.95 -1.83 2.91
CA LEU A 181 -7.82 -1.95 1.75
C LEU A 181 -8.09 -0.57 1.13
N SER A 182 -8.31 0.45 1.96
CA SER A 182 -8.46 1.84 1.48
C SER A 182 -7.25 2.32 0.67
N ALA A 183 -6.04 1.98 1.12
CA ALA A 183 -4.81 2.32 0.41
C ALA A 183 -4.70 1.57 -0.94
N THR A 184 -5.05 0.28 -0.95
CA THR A 184 -5.11 -0.53 -2.17
C THR A 184 -6.10 0.04 -3.18
N THR A 185 -7.33 0.34 -2.74
CA THR A 185 -8.36 0.94 -3.58
C THR A 185 -7.91 2.28 -4.16
N ALA A 186 -7.31 3.16 -3.35
CA ALA A 186 -6.80 4.43 -3.82
C ALA A 186 -5.64 4.26 -4.84
N CYS A 187 -4.77 3.27 -4.66
CA CYS A 187 -3.74 2.95 -5.67
C CYS A 187 -4.33 2.44 -6.98
N ILE A 188 -5.37 1.58 -6.93
CA ILE A 188 -6.06 1.10 -8.13
C ILE A 188 -6.71 2.27 -8.88
N LEU A 189 -7.41 3.16 -8.16
CA LEU A 189 -8.02 4.35 -8.76
C LEU A 189 -6.97 5.25 -9.41
N ALA A 190 -5.85 5.50 -8.73
CA ALA A 190 -4.74 6.27 -9.31
C ALA A 190 -4.15 5.59 -10.56
N SER A 191 -4.02 4.25 -10.58
CA SER A 191 -3.59 3.52 -11.78
C SER A 191 -4.57 3.68 -12.94
N LEU A 192 -5.88 3.60 -12.68
CA LEU A 192 -6.92 3.81 -13.69
C LEU A 192 -6.87 5.25 -14.23
N ASP A 193 -6.77 6.24 -13.36
CA ASP A 193 -6.61 7.66 -13.75
C ASP A 193 -5.37 7.85 -14.63
N LEU A 194 -4.23 7.29 -14.24
CA LEU A 194 -2.98 7.43 -14.99
C LEU A 194 -3.01 6.72 -16.34
N ALA A 195 -3.66 5.56 -16.42
CA ALA A 195 -3.87 4.86 -17.69
C ALA A 195 -4.79 5.65 -18.62
N LEU A 196 -5.89 6.19 -18.09
CA LEU A 196 -6.81 7.06 -18.83
C LEU A 196 -6.11 8.33 -19.36
N ASN A 197 -5.16 8.87 -18.59
CA ASN A 197 -4.30 9.98 -19.00
C ASN A 197 -3.14 9.58 -19.93
N GLY A 198 -3.11 8.32 -20.40
CA GLY A 198 -2.18 7.84 -21.44
C GLY A 198 -0.85 7.29 -20.92
N SER A 199 -0.74 6.93 -19.64
CA SER A 199 0.45 6.29 -19.09
C SER A 199 0.59 4.84 -19.57
N ALA A 200 1.58 4.57 -20.42
CA ALA A 200 1.84 3.23 -20.94
C ALA A 200 2.18 2.21 -19.83
N LEU A 201 2.84 2.65 -18.75
CA LEU A 201 3.17 1.77 -17.63
C LEU A 201 1.91 1.29 -16.91
N HIS A 202 0.99 2.21 -16.60
CA HIS A 202 -0.25 1.87 -15.88
C HIS A 202 -1.25 1.16 -16.79
N GLN A 203 -1.28 1.47 -18.09
CA GLN A 203 -2.04 0.68 -19.06
C GLN A 203 -1.55 -0.77 -19.09
N ALA A 204 -0.23 -0.99 -19.21
CA ALA A 204 0.33 -2.33 -19.18
C ALA A 204 0.13 -3.06 -17.84
N GLN A 205 0.02 -2.34 -16.72
CA GLN A 205 -0.34 -2.89 -15.41
C GLN A 205 -1.80 -3.40 -15.41
N ILE A 206 -2.73 -2.60 -15.94
CA ILE A 206 -4.15 -2.95 -16.04
C ILE A 206 -4.38 -4.10 -17.02
N ASP A 207 -3.69 -4.09 -18.18
CA ASP A 207 -3.81 -5.12 -19.20
C ASP A 207 -3.40 -6.51 -18.69
N ARG A 208 -2.39 -6.56 -17.80
CA ARG A 208 -1.89 -7.79 -17.18
C ARG A 208 -2.62 -8.17 -15.89
N ALA A 209 -3.49 -7.31 -15.36
CA ALA A 209 -4.19 -7.55 -14.11
C ALA A 209 -5.02 -8.86 -14.08
N PRO A 210 -5.66 -9.32 -15.17
CA PRO A 210 -6.38 -10.59 -15.18
C PRO A 210 -5.52 -11.83 -14.87
N THR A 211 -4.30 -11.87 -15.39
CA THR A 211 -3.42 -13.04 -15.28
C THR A 211 -2.39 -12.89 -14.16
N PHE A 212 -1.83 -11.69 -14.01
CA PHE A 212 -0.81 -11.41 -13.00
C PHE A 212 -1.40 -10.96 -11.66
N GLY A 213 -2.54 -10.27 -11.66
CA GLY A 213 -3.09 -9.61 -10.46
C GLY A 213 -2.56 -8.19 -10.26
N PHE A 214 -2.97 -7.56 -9.15
CA PHE A 214 -2.53 -6.21 -8.76
C PHE A 214 -1.53 -6.29 -7.61
N LEU A 215 -0.27 -5.95 -7.88
CA LEU A 215 0.80 -6.03 -6.89
C LEU A 215 0.88 -4.75 -6.03
N MET A 216 0.71 -4.90 -4.72
CA MET A 216 0.95 -3.88 -3.71
C MET A 216 2.32 -4.08 -3.07
N ASN A 217 3.18 -3.07 -3.15
CA ASN A 217 4.45 -3.01 -2.44
C ASN A 217 4.39 -2.00 -1.29
N PHE A 218 4.33 -2.52 -0.07
CA PHE A 218 4.40 -1.73 1.15
C PHE A 218 5.84 -1.68 1.70
N GLU A 219 6.29 -0.47 2.00
CA GLU A 219 7.50 -0.22 2.77
C GLU A 219 7.15 0.23 4.18
N SER A 220 7.79 -0.34 5.18
CA SER A 220 7.70 0.11 6.58
C SER A 220 9.00 0.72 7.07
N LEU A 221 8.91 1.97 7.52
CA LEU A 221 9.98 2.70 8.21
C LEU A 221 9.84 2.62 9.74
N LEU A 222 8.96 1.73 10.25
CA LEU A 222 8.74 1.51 11.68
C LEU A 222 9.97 0.90 12.32
N SER A 223 10.29 1.37 13.52
CA SER A 223 11.27 0.72 14.38
C SER A 223 10.63 -0.42 15.15
N THR A 224 11.42 -1.40 15.57
CA THR A 224 10.96 -2.52 16.39
C THR A 224 10.96 -2.17 17.89
N GLN A 225 10.57 -0.93 18.22
CA GLN A 225 10.70 -0.37 19.58
C GLN A 225 9.41 0.23 20.12
N GLY A 226 9.15 -0.04 21.40
CA GLY A 226 7.97 0.46 22.10
C GLY A 226 6.69 0.13 21.34
N LYS A 227 5.81 1.12 21.18
CA LYS A 227 4.53 0.93 20.47
C LYS A 227 4.71 0.60 18.97
N GLU A 228 5.84 0.94 18.35
CA GLU A 228 6.05 0.63 16.92
C GLU A 228 6.26 -0.87 16.67
N TYR A 229 6.66 -1.64 17.69
CA TYR A 229 6.72 -3.10 17.61
C TYR A 229 5.34 -3.69 17.30
N GLY A 230 4.33 -3.36 18.12
CA GLY A 230 2.96 -3.83 17.90
C GLY A 230 2.30 -3.23 16.64
N MET A 231 2.67 -2.00 16.26
CA MET A 231 2.22 -1.45 14.96
C MET A 231 2.77 -2.24 13.77
N LEU A 232 4.00 -2.75 13.87
CA LEU A 232 4.61 -3.54 12.81
C LEU A 232 3.98 -4.94 12.73
N GLU A 233 3.64 -5.55 13.86
CA GLU A 233 2.87 -6.80 13.92
C GLU A 233 1.50 -6.65 13.24
N ASP A 234 0.78 -5.56 13.53
CA ASP A 234 -0.47 -5.21 12.87
C ASP A 234 -0.33 -5.09 11.37
N PHE A 235 0.68 -4.33 10.95
CA PHE A 235 0.90 -4.07 9.54
C PHE A 235 1.24 -5.36 8.78
N ALA A 236 2.08 -6.22 9.37
CA ALA A 236 2.41 -7.52 8.79
C ALA A 236 1.18 -8.44 8.70
N ALA A 237 0.28 -8.41 9.68
CA ALA A 237 -1.00 -9.12 9.59
C ALA A 237 -1.91 -8.54 8.49
N GLY A 238 -2.01 -7.21 8.39
CA GLY A 238 -2.76 -6.54 7.33
C GLY A 238 -2.26 -6.88 5.93
N ALA A 239 -0.94 -6.90 5.73
CA ALA A 239 -0.33 -7.27 4.44
C ALA A 239 -0.62 -8.72 4.04
N ARG A 240 -0.57 -9.65 5.01
CA ARG A 240 -0.96 -11.06 4.78
C ARG A 240 -2.45 -11.19 4.50
N TRP A 241 -3.30 -10.47 5.23
CA TRP A 241 -4.75 -10.46 5.04
C TRP A 241 -5.14 -9.95 3.65
N LEU A 242 -4.46 -8.92 3.15
CA LEU A 242 -4.72 -8.34 1.84
C LEU A 242 -4.52 -9.33 0.67
N ARG A 243 -3.67 -10.35 0.85
CA ARG A 243 -3.46 -11.42 -0.14
C ARG A 243 -4.70 -12.30 -0.36
N ASN A 244 -5.70 -12.20 0.50
CA ASN A 244 -6.98 -12.91 0.36
C ASN A 244 -8.05 -12.05 -0.33
N VAL A 245 -7.70 -10.88 -0.87
CA VAL A 245 -8.64 -9.96 -1.51
C VAL A 245 -8.57 -10.08 -3.03
N PHE A 246 -9.75 -10.11 -3.66
CA PHE A 246 -9.99 -10.08 -5.10
C PHE A 246 -10.81 -8.85 -5.44
N ILE A 247 -10.60 -8.29 -6.63
CA ILE A 247 -11.26 -7.07 -7.10
C ILE A 247 -12.14 -7.40 -8.30
N GLN A 248 -13.38 -6.90 -8.30
CA GLN A 248 -14.27 -6.92 -9.46
C GLN A 248 -14.66 -5.48 -9.81
N PHE A 249 -14.59 -5.12 -11.08
CA PHE A 249 -15.08 -3.83 -11.56
C PHE A 249 -16.53 -3.94 -12.02
N ARG A 250 -17.34 -2.93 -11.73
CA ARG A 250 -18.73 -2.82 -12.19
C ARG A 250 -19.01 -1.40 -12.67
N ARG A 251 -19.84 -1.29 -13.70
CA ARG A 251 -20.25 0.02 -14.23
C ARG A 251 -21.02 0.77 -13.16
N HIS A 252 -20.67 2.02 -12.96
CA HIS A 252 -21.29 2.92 -12.00
C HIS A 252 -21.27 4.36 -12.55
N VAL A 253 -22.13 5.24 -12.02
CA VAL A 253 -22.26 6.62 -12.55
C VAL A 253 -20.98 7.44 -12.32
N VAL A 254 -20.37 7.27 -11.15
CA VAL A 254 -19.15 7.99 -10.74
C VAL A 254 -18.14 6.99 -10.22
N THR A 255 -16.89 7.08 -10.70
CA THR A 255 -15.79 6.28 -10.22
C THR A 255 -15.49 6.55 -8.74
N GLY A 256 -15.33 5.47 -7.98
CA GLY A 256 -14.90 5.55 -6.58
C GLY A 256 -15.99 5.98 -5.58
N THR A 257 -17.26 6.00 -5.98
CA THR A 257 -18.38 6.27 -5.07
C THR A 257 -19.12 5.02 -4.60
N PHE A 258 -18.86 3.86 -5.20
CA PHE A 258 -19.49 2.60 -4.84
C PHE A 258 -18.45 1.52 -4.55
N PHE A 259 -18.57 0.91 -3.38
CA PHE A 259 -17.75 -0.22 -2.95
C PHE A 259 -18.63 -1.22 -2.21
N SER A 260 -18.49 -2.51 -2.52
CA SER A 260 -19.10 -3.58 -1.74
C SER A 260 -18.11 -4.70 -1.48
N LEU A 261 -18.09 -5.22 -0.26
CA LEU A 261 -17.19 -6.30 0.14
C LEU A 261 -18.01 -7.53 0.52
N ARG A 262 -17.76 -8.68 -0.12
CA ARG A 262 -18.45 -9.95 0.17
C ARG A 262 -17.47 -11.12 0.24
N LYS A 263 -17.91 -12.25 0.80
CA LYS A 263 -17.13 -13.49 0.75
C LYS A 263 -16.98 -13.98 -0.68
N TYR A 264 -15.85 -14.60 -0.96
CA TYR A 264 -15.52 -15.13 -2.27
C TYR A 264 -14.86 -16.50 -2.13
N ALA A 265 -15.24 -17.42 -3.00
CA ALA A 265 -14.61 -18.72 -3.15
C ALA A 265 -14.00 -18.76 -4.56
N PRO A 266 -12.66 -18.63 -4.70
CA PRO A 266 -12.01 -18.74 -5.99
C PRO A 266 -12.30 -20.10 -6.65
N PRO A 267 -12.39 -20.16 -7.98
CA PRO A 267 -12.56 -21.44 -8.69
C PRO A 267 -11.46 -22.44 -8.31
N GLY A 268 -11.85 -23.67 -7.95
CA GLY A 268 -10.91 -24.71 -7.52
C GLY A 268 -10.48 -24.65 -6.05
N SER A 269 -11.02 -23.72 -5.27
CA SER A 269 -10.82 -23.68 -3.82
C SER A 269 -11.71 -24.71 -3.12
N ASN A 270 -11.14 -25.44 -2.15
CA ASN A 270 -11.92 -26.36 -1.31
C ASN A 270 -12.94 -25.57 -0.47
N ALA A 271 -14.14 -26.10 -0.23
CA ALA A 271 -15.21 -25.43 0.52
C ALA A 271 -14.86 -25.02 1.98
N ASN A 272 -13.66 -25.36 2.47
CA ASN A 272 -13.14 -24.94 3.78
C ASN A 272 -12.15 -23.74 3.70
N ASP A 273 -11.74 -23.29 2.51
CA ASP A 273 -10.84 -22.15 2.27
C ASP A 273 -11.61 -20.80 2.19
N ASN A 274 -12.68 -20.67 2.98
CA ASN A 274 -13.69 -19.60 2.94
C ASN A 274 -13.21 -18.21 3.44
N ASN A 275 -11.92 -17.92 3.29
CA ASN A 275 -11.29 -16.70 3.77
C ASN A 275 -10.99 -15.68 2.67
N CYS A 276 -11.42 -15.90 1.42
CA CYS A 276 -11.24 -14.87 0.39
C CYS A 276 -12.37 -13.84 0.39
N LEU A 277 -12.04 -12.61 0.01
CA LEU A 277 -12.97 -11.49 -0.10
C LEU A 277 -13.00 -10.97 -1.52
N LEU A 278 -14.19 -10.59 -1.99
CA LEU A 278 -14.38 -9.87 -3.25
C LEU A 278 -14.78 -8.43 -2.94
N LEU A 279 -13.90 -7.50 -3.27
CA LEU A 279 -14.18 -6.08 -3.32
C LEU A 279 -14.72 -5.73 -4.72
N THR A 280 -15.98 -5.34 -4.80
CA THR A 280 -16.55 -4.77 -6.01
C THR A 280 -16.36 -3.26 -6.01
N MET A 281 -15.76 -2.72 -7.07
CA MET A 281 -15.52 -1.29 -7.27
C MET A 281 -16.39 -0.77 -8.41
N GLY A 282 -17.18 0.27 -8.12
CA GLY A 282 -17.94 1.00 -9.13
C GLY A 282 -17.06 2.01 -9.88
N ILE A 283 -17.00 1.90 -11.20
CA ILE A 283 -16.24 2.81 -12.08
C ILE A 283 -17.10 3.29 -13.25
N ASP A 284 -16.85 4.52 -13.70
CA ASP A 284 -17.56 5.15 -14.83
C ASP A 284 -17.12 4.62 -16.20
N ASP A 285 -17.81 5.05 -17.25
CA ASP A 285 -17.57 4.59 -18.61
C ASP A 285 -16.19 4.99 -19.17
N ASN A 286 -15.62 6.10 -18.70
CA ASN A 286 -14.28 6.51 -19.12
C ASN A 286 -13.22 5.56 -18.55
N HIS A 287 -13.32 5.21 -17.27
CA HIS A 287 -12.41 4.27 -16.63
C HIS A 287 -12.65 2.83 -17.11
N MET A 288 -13.89 2.47 -17.48
CA MET A 288 -14.17 1.18 -18.12
C MET A 288 -13.45 1.03 -19.46
N SER A 289 -13.19 2.13 -20.18
CA SER A 289 -12.57 2.07 -21.51
C SER A 289 -11.10 1.65 -21.50
N VAL A 290 -10.41 1.79 -20.37
CA VAL A 290 -9.01 1.37 -20.20
C VAL A 290 -8.85 -0.05 -19.68
N LEU A 291 -9.95 -0.71 -19.28
CA LEU A 291 -9.92 -2.09 -18.81
C LEU A 291 -9.92 -3.08 -19.98
N PRO A 292 -9.23 -4.22 -19.86
CA PRO A 292 -9.46 -5.40 -20.69
C PRO A 292 -10.94 -5.78 -20.72
N GLN A 293 -11.39 -6.31 -21.86
CA GLN A 293 -12.79 -6.70 -22.06
C GLN A 293 -13.32 -7.65 -20.98
N SER A 294 -12.47 -8.57 -20.49
CA SER A 294 -12.83 -9.53 -19.43
C SER A 294 -13.07 -8.90 -18.06
N LEU A 295 -12.35 -7.81 -17.74
CA LEU A 295 -12.58 -7.03 -16.51
C LEU A 295 -13.76 -6.07 -16.68
N ALA A 296 -13.93 -5.50 -17.87
CA ALA A 296 -15.01 -4.56 -18.17
C ALA A 296 -16.41 -5.23 -18.20
N SER A 297 -16.49 -6.51 -18.59
CA SER A 297 -17.73 -7.31 -18.47
C SER A 297 -18.06 -7.65 -17.01
N GLY A 298 -17.03 -7.67 -16.15
CA GLY A 298 -17.13 -8.06 -14.76
C GLY A 298 -17.11 -9.58 -14.54
N ASP A 299 -16.74 -10.37 -15.55
CA ASP A 299 -16.69 -11.83 -15.46
C ASP A 299 -15.41 -12.31 -14.74
N GLU A 300 -14.30 -11.61 -14.94
CA GLU A 300 -13.03 -11.89 -14.28
C GLU A 300 -12.79 -11.01 -13.05
N VAL A 301 -11.95 -11.51 -12.15
CA VAL A 301 -11.54 -10.82 -10.92
C VAL A 301 -10.03 -10.68 -10.87
N VAL A 302 -9.55 -9.58 -10.29
CA VAL A 302 -8.13 -9.31 -10.13
C VAL A 302 -7.68 -9.72 -8.74
N HIS A 303 -6.71 -10.62 -8.62
CA HIS A 303 -6.13 -11.00 -7.34
C HIS A 303 -5.20 -9.91 -6.81
N VAL A 304 -5.38 -9.48 -5.55
CA VAL A 304 -4.43 -8.55 -4.91
C VAL A 304 -3.23 -9.33 -4.38
N ARG A 305 -2.05 -9.02 -4.91
CA ARG A 305 -0.76 -9.53 -4.42
C ARG A 305 -0.13 -8.49 -3.52
N CYS A 306 0.54 -8.90 -2.45
CA CYS A 306 1.07 -7.95 -1.46
C CYS A 306 2.40 -8.41 -0.86
N VAL A 307 3.39 -7.52 -0.90
CA VAL A 307 4.67 -7.66 -0.17
C VAL A 307 4.88 -6.49 0.77
N LEU A 308 5.53 -6.77 1.91
CA LEU A 308 5.90 -5.81 2.94
C LEU A 308 7.36 -5.98 3.32
N PHE A 309 8.19 -4.99 3.02
CA PHE A 309 9.56 -4.91 3.52
C PHE A 309 9.68 -3.83 4.58
N SER A 310 10.37 -4.14 5.68
CA SER A 310 10.52 -3.25 6.83
C SER A 310 11.99 -3.00 7.14
N GLN A 311 12.34 -1.72 7.27
CA GLN A 311 13.61 -1.30 7.84
C GLN A 311 13.38 -0.06 8.69
N GLY A 312 13.47 -0.23 10.01
CA GLY A 312 13.33 0.89 10.91
C GLY A 312 14.55 1.83 10.85
N VAL A 313 14.26 3.13 10.83
CA VAL A 313 15.26 4.19 10.65
C VAL A 313 15.49 5.05 11.89
N ASN A 314 14.74 4.83 12.97
CA ASN A 314 14.79 5.65 14.19
C ASN A 314 15.96 5.33 15.17
N GLU A 315 16.17 6.21 16.16
CA GLU A 315 17.30 6.24 17.11
C GLU A 315 17.51 4.97 17.97
N LYS A 316 16.43 4.41 18.53
CA LYS A 316 16.55 3.35 19.55
C LYS A 316 16.83 1.97 18.97
N GLN A 317 16.71 1.80 17.65
CA GLN A 317 16.94 0.51 17.04
C GLN A 317 18.42 0.12 17.13
N SER A 318 19.36 1.03 16.80
CA SER A 318 20.80 0.76 16.86
C SER A 318 21.31 0.39 18.26
N LEU A 319 20.76 1.01 19.32
CA LEU A 319 21.10 0.65 20.72
C LEU A 319 20.47 -0.68 21.16
N VAL A 320 19.38 -1.11 20.54
CA VAL A 320 18.66 -2.35 20.92
C VAL A 320 19.06 -3.56 20.08
N HIS A 321 19.64 -3.36 18.88
CA HIS A 321 20.39 -4.42 18.18
C HIS A 321 21.50 -5.00 19.09
N ALA A 322 21.99 -4.23 20.07
CA ALA A 322 22.94 -4.68 21.07
C ALA A 322 22.32 -5.40 22.30
N TYR A 323 21.00 -5.31 22.56
CA TYR A 323 20.40 -5.75 23.84
C TYR A 323 19.07 -6.53 23.78
N LYS A 324 18.29 -6.54 22.67
CA LYS A 324 17.05 -7.36 22.58
C LYS A 324 16.97 -8.14 21.27
N SER A 325 17.33 -9.42 21.34
CA SER A 325 17.28 -10.35 20.21
C SER A 325 15.88 -10.53 19.60
N SER A 326 14.80 -10.34 20.35
CA SER A 326 13.42 -10.53 19.86
C SER A 326 12.93 -9.42 18.92
N ALA A 327 13.45 -8.20 19.04
CA ALA A 327 13.07 -7.07 18.20
C ALA A 327 13.67 -7.19 16.78
N VAL A 328 14.93 -7.62 16.70
CA VAL A 328 15.61 -7.91 15.42
C VAL A 328 14.92 -9.08 14.71
N LYS A 329 14.57 -10.12 15.46
CA LYS A 329 13.83 -11.30 14.97
C LYS A 329 12.47 -10.98 14.32
N LEU A 330 11.76 -9.94 14.75
CA LEU A 330 10.48 -9.57 14.13
C LEU A 330 10.69 -9.02 12.72
N GLN A 331 11.58 -8.02 12.57
CA GLN A 331 11.85 -7.40 11.27
C GLN A 331 12.42 -8.43 10.29
N GLU A 332 13.38 -9.24 10.74
CA GLU A 332 13.99 -10.30 9.92
C GLU A 332 12.94 -11.30 9.45
N ARG A 333 12.08 -11.80 10.34
CA ARG A 333 11.00 -12.72 9.98
C ARG A 333 10.06 -12.12 8.93
N ILE A 334 9.61 -10.87 9.14
CA ILE A 334 8.74 -10.19 8.17
C ILE A 334 9.43 -10.10 6.81
N ASN A 335 10.70 -9.69 6.76
CA ASN A 335 11.42 -9.57 5.50
C ASN A 335 11.67 -10.93 4.84
N GLN A 336 11.98 -11.98 5.60
CA GLN A 336 12.14 -13.36 5.10
C GLN A 336 10.83 -13.91 4.53
N ASP A 337 9.73 -13.78 5.26
CA ASP A 337 8.39 -14.22 4.81
C ASP A 337 7.98 -13.50 3.51
N ASN A 338 8.32 -12.21 3.40
CA ASN A 338 8.02 -11.41 2.21
C ASN A 338 8.99 -11.63 1.06
N LEU A 339 10.23 -12.05 1.31
CA LEU A 339 11.15 -12.51 0.26
C LEU A 339 10.61 -13.78 -0.40
N LEU A 340 10.14 -14.75 0.40
CA LEU A 340 9.51 -15.96 -0.14
C LEU A 340 8.29 -15.64 -0.99
N GLU A 341 7.46 -14.70 -0.54
CA GLU A 341 6.31 -14.24 -1.32
C GLU A 341 6.73 -13.52 -2.60
N LEU A 342 7.71 -12.63 -2.53
CA LEU A 342 8.25 -11.93 -3.70
C LEU A 342 8.78 -12.91 -4.75
N LYS A 343 9.50 -13.96 -4.32
CA LYS A 343 9.97 -15.05 -5.19
C LYS A 343 8.82 -15.76 -5.90
N ARG A 344 7.71 -16.07 -5.20
CA ARG A 344 6.52 -16.68 -5.82
C ARG A 344 5.87 -15.76 -6.86
N ILE A 345 5.70 -14.48 -6.52
CA ILE A 345 5.12 -13.48 -7.40
C ILE A 345 6.00 -13.31 -8.65
N TYR A 346 7.31 -13.25 -8.47
CA TYR A 346 8.25 -13.11 -9.57
C TYR A 346 8.31 -14.35 -10.46
N ALA A 347 8.22 -15.55 -9.91
CA ALA A 347 8.15 -16.77 -10.71
C ALA A 347 6.95 -16.75 -11.67
N LEU A 348 5.78 -16.30 -11.18
CA LEU A 348 4.60 -16.09 -12.03
C LEU A 348 4.85 -15.00 -13.08
N TYR A 349 5.41 -13.85 -12.67
CA TYR A 349 5.72 -12.75 -13.60
C TYR A 349 6.64 -13.22 -14.74
N ARG A 350 7.72 -13.93 -14.40
CA ARG A 350 8.71 -14.45 -15.34
C ARG A 350 8.08 -15.44 -16.31
N GLN A 351 7.21 -16.32 -15.83
CA GLN A 351 6.47 -17.25 -16.68
C GLN A 351 5.57 -16.50 -17.67
N LEU A 352 4.73 -15.59 -17.19
CA LEU A 352 3.83 -14.81 -18.04
C LEU A 352 4.58 -13.99 -19.08
N ARG A 353 5.68 -13.34 -18.69
CA ARG A 353 6.54 -12.59 -19.62
C ARG A 353 7.15 -13.48 -20.70
N THR A 354 7.66 -14.67 -20.33
CA THR A 354 8.23 -15.61 -21.29
C THR A 354 7.17 -16.08 -22.29
N ASP A 355 5.98 -16.42 -21.81
CA ASP A 355 4.85 -16.84 -22.64
C ASP A 355 4.40 -15.73 -23.59
N GLU A 356 4.32 -14.48 -23.12
CA GLU A 356 4.00 -13.30 -23.95
C GLU A 356 5.03 -13.12 -25.09
N THR A 357 6.32 -13.18 -24.78
CA THR A 357 7.41 -13.02 -25.75
C THR A 357 7.38 -14.15 -26.79
N GLU A 358 7.16 -15.40 -26.36
CA GLU A 358 7.04 -16.54 -27.26
C GLU A 358 5.82 -16.45 -28.17
N ASN A 359 4.66 -16.08 -27.61
CA ASN A 359 3.42 -15.94 -28.37
C ASN A 359 3.53 -14.83 -29.42
N ARG A 360 4.16 -13.70 -29.07
CA ARG A 360 4.47 -12.62 -30.03
C ARG A 360 5.30 -13.15 -31.20
N ALA A 361 6.35 -13.91 -30.91
CA ALA A 361 7.23 -14.47 -31.93
C ALA A 361 6.57 -15.56 -32.78
N ARG A 362 5.69 -16.39 -32.19
CA ARG A 362 4.88 -17.37 -32.93
C ARG A 362 3.88 -16.65 -33.86
N GLY A 363 3.25 -15.58 -33.37
CA GLY A 363 2.35 -14.72 -34.15
C GLY A 363 3.05 -14.09 -35.34
N SER A 364 4.20 -13.44 -35.13
CA SER A 364 5.03 -12.87 -36.21
C SER A 364 5.39 -13.91 -37.26
N ARG A 365 5.82 -15.12 -36.84
CA ARG A 365 6.14 -16.22 -37.76
C ARG A 365 4.94 -16.72 -38.57
N ARG A 366 3.75 -16.82 -37.97
CA ARG A 366 2.50 -17.21 -38.67
C ARG A 366 2.09 -16.18 -39.72
N LEU A 367 2.15 -14.89 -39.38
CA LEU A 367 1.83 -13.81 -40.33
C LEU A 367 2.79 -13.81 -41.52
N ARG A 368 4.09 -14.08 -41.30
CA ARG A 368 5.08 -14.25 -42.36
C ARG A 368 4.75 -15.43 -43.28
N ALA A 369 4.41 -16.59 -42.71
CA ALA A 369 4.06 -17.78 -43.49
C ALA A 369 2.86 -17.54 -44.41
N ASN A 370 1.87 -16.75 -43.96
CA ASN A 370 0.68 -16.42 -44.76
C ASN A 370 0.91 -15.29 -45.77
N SER A 371 1.90 -14.42 -45.56
CA SER A 371 2.15 -13.23 -46.41
C SER A 371 3.04 -13.50 -47.62
N GLY A 372 3.77 -14.62 -47.68
CA GLY A 372 4.68 -14.95 -48.80
C GLY A 372 5.87 -13.99 -49.00
N MET A 373 6.00 -12.93 -48.18
CA MET A 373 7.06 -11.92 -48.26
C MET A 373 8.30 -12.34 -47.46
N LYS A 374 9.46 -12.37 -48.12
CA LYS A 374 10.78 -12.51 -47.49
C LYS A 374 11.32 -11.12 -47.10
N PHE A 375 11.07 -10.66 -45.88
CA PHE A 375 11.69 -9.44 -45.35
C PHE A 375 12.56 -9.73 -44.12
N ALA A 376 13.89 -9.70 -44.31
CA ALA A 376 14.90 -9.93 -43.27
C ALA A 376 14.82 -8.92 -42.10
N ALA A 377 14.46 -7.66 -42.38
CA ALA A 377 14.39 -6.59 -41.38
C ALA A 377 13.39 -6.82 -40.23
N THR A 378 12.42 -7.73 -40.39
CA THR A 378 11.46 -8.06 -39.32
C THR A 378 11.96 -9.16 -38.39
N ASN A 379 12.89 -10.02 -38.83
CA ASN A 379 13.54 -11.01 -37.96
C ASN A 379 14.42 -10.30 -36.92
N ASP A 380 15.17 -9.29 -37.38
CA ASP A 380 16.04 -8.49 -36.50
C ASP A 380 15.25 -7.75 -35.42
N ALA A 381 14.03 -7.29 -35.74
CA ALA A 381 13.16 -6.60 -34.78
C ALA A 381 12.55 -7.54 -33.72
N ASP A 382 12.08 -8.73 -34.11
CA ASP A 382 11.59 -9.73 -33.15
C ASP A 382 12.74 -10.23 -32.25
N GLU A 383 13.91 -10.46 -32.83
CA GLU A 383 15.10 -10.89 -32.10
C GLU A 383 15.61 -9.81 -31.15
N ALA A 384 15.59 -8.54 -31.55
CA ALA A 384 15.88 -7.41 -30.68
C ALA A 384 14.88 -7.30 -29.52
N ALA A 385 13.58 -7.46 -29.77
CA ALA A 385 12.56 -7.45 -28.72
C ALA A 385 12.77 -8.59 -27.70
N MET A 386 13.07 -9.80 -28.18
CA MET A 386 13.43 -10.92 -27.31
C MET A 386 14.70 -10.66 -26.50
N ALA A 387 15.71 -10.04 -27.11
CA ALA A 387 16.96 -9.71 -26.44
C ALA A 387 16.73 -8.69 -25.32
N ILE A 388 15.88 -7.68 -25.55
CA ILE A 388 15.45 -6.71 -24.54
C ILE A 388 14.72 -7.43 -23.40
N ASP A 389 13.71 -8.26 -23.69
CA ASP A 389 12.97 -8.99 -22.66
C ASP A 389 13.89 -9.90 -21.82
N ARG A 390 14.87 -10.57 -22.45
CA ARG A 390 15.89 -11.37 -21.74
C ARG A 390 16.77 -10.52 -20.84
N HIS A 391 17.21 -9.36 -21.33
CA HIS A 391 18.03 -8.44 -20.55
C HIS A 391 17.27 -7.90 -19.34
N ASP A 392 16.01 -7.52 -19.51
CA ASP A 392 15.15 -7.03 -18.43
C ASP A 392 14.90 -8.10 -17.36
N LEU A 393 14.67 -9.35 -17.78
CA LEU A 393 14.54 -10.48 -16.85
C LEU A 393 15.85 -10.77 -16.10
N GLN A 394 17.01 -10.66 -16.77
CA GLN A 394 18.30 -10.82 -16.10
C GLN A 394 18.54 -9.72 -15.06
N ALA A 395 18.22 -8.46 -15.38
CA ALA A 395 18.34 -7.37 -14.43
C ALA A 395 17.43 -7.56 -13.20
N LEU A 396 16.25 -8.15 -13.39
CA LEU A 396 15.36 -8.55 -12.29
C LEU A 396 15.92 -9.71 -11.47
N ASP A 397 16.49 -10.73 -12.11
CA ASP A 397 17.17 -11.84 -11.41
C ASP A 397 18.30 -11.30 -10.51
N ASP A 398 19.17 -10.45 -11.06
CA ASP A 398 20.28 -9.84 -10.31
C ASP A 398 19.78 -8.98 -9.13
N LEU A 399 18.68 -8.23 -9.33
CA LEU A 399 18.09 -7.39 -8.30
C LEU A 399 17.42 -8.24 -7.19
N LEU A 400 16.81 -9.37 -7.54
CA LEU A 400 16.27 -10.31 -6.56
C LEU A 400 17.37 -10.94 -5.71
N ASP A 401 18.50 -11.30 -6.33
CA ASP A 401 19.68 -11.81 -5.62
C ASP A 401 20.24 -10.77 -4.64
N GLN A 402 20.26 -9.49 -5.02
CA GLN A 402 20.64 -8.39 -4.13
C GLN A 402 19.68 -8.25 -2.93
N ILE A 403 18.36 -8.31 -3.17
CA ILE A 403 17.35 -8.27 -2.10
C ILE A 403 17.52 -9.46 -1.16
N GLU A 404 17.76 -10.66 -1.69
CA GLU A 404 18.04 -11.85 -0.89
C GLU A 404 19.31 -11.68 -0.07
N HIS A 405 20.39 -11.17 -0.66
CA HIS A 405 21.63 -10.89 0.05
C HIS A 405 21.42 -9.91 1.21
N HIS A 406 20.62 -8.85 1.00
CA HIS A 406 20.31 -7.87 2.05
C HIS A 406 19.61 -8.50 3.26
N ILE A 407 18.79 -9.54 3.06
CA ILE A 407 17.97 -10.19 4.08
C ILE A 407 18.71 -11.36 4.74
N CYS A 408 19.43 -12.17 3.96
CA CYS A 408 20.04 -13.41 4.42
C CYS A 408 21.49 -13.22 4.90
N SER A 409 22.15 -12.11 4.56
CA SER A 409 23.54 -11.88 4.96
C SER A 409 23.69 -11.61 6.46
N PRO A 410 24.57 -12.33 7.17
CA PRO A 410 24.85 -12.10 8.60
C PRO A 410 25.38 -10.69 8.89
N THR A 411 26.05 -10.07 7.91
CA THR A 411 26.64 -8.73 8.04
C THR A 411 25.59 -7.62 8.03
N SER A 412 24.40 -7.90 7.51
CA SER A 412 23.27 -6.97 7.44
C SER A 412 22.48 -6.87 8.76
N GLN A 413 22.68 -7.79 9.71
CA GLN A 413 21.87 -7.87 10.93
C GLN A 413 22.02 -6.67 11.88
N TYR A 414 23.13 -5.92 11.78
CA TYR A 414 23.46 -4.84 12.73
C TYR A 414 23.55 -3.45 12.07
N LYS A 415 23.39 -3.36 10.75
CA LYS A 415 23.45 -2.10 10.00
C LYS A 415 22.06 -1.73 9.48
N LYS A 416 21.71 -0.44 9.53
CA LYS A 416 20.48 0.06 8.89
C LYS A 416 20.61 -0.12 7.39
N ASN A 417 20.00 -1.16 6.85
CA ASN A 417 20.08 -1.49 5.43
C ASN A 417 18.91 -0.85 4.66
N VAL A 418 19.05 0.44 4.37
CA VAL A 418 18.04 1.16 3.57
C VAL A 418 18.04 0.71 2.11
N ALA A 419 19.14 0.11 1.63
CA ALA A 419 19.22 -0.42 0.27
C ALA A 419 18.16 -1.51 0.03
N LEU A 420 17.85 -2.35 1.03
CA LEU A 420 16.74 -3.29 0.94
C LEU A 420 15.42 -2.63 0.50
N LEU A 421 15.08 -1.49 1.10
CA LEU A 421 13.84 -0.79 0.77
C LEU A 421 13.88 -0.18 -0.63
N MET A 422 15.04 0.33 -1.03
CA MET A 422 15.30 0.86 -2.35
C MET A 422 15.16 -0.23 -3.43
N ASP A 423 15.89 -1.32 -3.27
CA ASP A 423 15.98 -2.41 -4.25
C ASP A 423 14.64 -3.15 -4.37
N SER A 424 13.97 -3.44 -3.24
CA SER A 424 12.62 -4.02 -3.27
C SER A 424 11.58 -3.09 -3.90
N SER A 425 11.73 -1.77 -3.76
CA SER A 425 10.86 -0.80 -4.43
C SER A 425 11.06 -0.74 -5.93
N ASP A 426 12.32 -0.78 -6.39
CA ASP A 426 12.64 -0.74 -7.81
C ASP A 426 12.23 -2.05 -8.49
N PHE A 427 12.45 -3.19 -7.82
CA PHE A 427 11.98 -4.50 -8.26
C PHE A 427 10.47 -4.52 -8.43
N CYS A 428 9.71 -4.14 -7.40
CA CYS A 428 8.25 -4.14 -7.49
C CYS A 428 7.72 -3.17 -8.56
N ARG A 429 8.37 -2.02 -8.77
CA ARG A 429 8.01 -1.09 -9.85
C ARG A 429 8.21 -1.69 -11.24
N ALA A 430 9.33 -2.38 -11.46
CA ALA A 430 9.61 -3.06 -12.72
C ALA A 430 8.58 -4.16 -13.04
N LEU A 431 8.00 -4.79 -12.00
CA LEU A 431 6.87 -5.72 -12.14
C LEU A 431 5.52 -5.02 -12.40
N GLY A 432 5.46 -3.69 -12.34
CA GLY A 432 4.21 -2.91 -12.42
C GLY A 432 3.43 -2.88 -11.10
N GLY A 433 4.12 -2.96 -9.96
CA GLY A 433 3.50 -2.89 -8.63
C GLY A 433 3.24 -1.45 -8.17
N ALA A 434 2.13 -1.26 -7.48
CA ALA A 434 1.81 -0.02 -6.77
C ALA A 434 2.73 0.17 -5.56
N ARG A 435 3.14 1.42 -5.33
CA ARG A 435 4.13 1.76 -4.31
C ARG A 435 3.52 2.52 -3.14
N VAL A 436 3.67 1.97 -1.93
CA VAL A 436 3.23 2.62 -0.69
C VAL A 436 4.36 2.68 0.34
N THR A 437 4.73 3.86 0.82
CA THR A 437 5.68 4.02 1.94
C THR A 437 4.97 4.45 3.23
N CYS A 438 5.25 3.72 4.30
CA CYS A 438 4.59 3.85 5.58
C CYS A 438 5.59 4.14 6.70
N CYS A 439 5.16 4.99 7.64
CA CYS A 439 5.80 5.10 8.95
C CYS A 439 4.72 5.24 10.03
N LYS A 440 5.08 5.46 11.30
CA LYS A 440 4.09 5.61 12.40
C LYS A 440 2.98 6.62 12.12
N SER A 441 3.23 7.66 11.32
CA SER A 441 2.24 8.72 11.09
C SER A 441 2.15 9.25 9.67
N GLY A 442 2.90 8.72 8.70
CA GLY A 442 2.82 9.17 7.30
C GLY A 442 3.32 10.58 7.01
N LYS A 443 4.13 11.17 7.91
CA LYS A 443 4.62 12.56 7.79
C LYS A 443 6.12 12.65 7.50
N ASP A 444 6.94 12.61 8.55
CA ASP A 444 8.34 13.02 8.52
C ASP A 444 9.25 11.96 7.88
N ARG A 445 9.21 10.71 8.38
CA ARG A 445 10.03 9.61 7.82
C ARG A 445 9.62 9.26 6.39
N THR A 446 8.32 9.22 6.10
CA THR A 446 7.83 8.99 4.74
C THR A 446 8.20 10.13 3.80
N ALA A 447 8.27 11.39 4.28
CA ALA A 447 8.81 12.48 3.48
C ALA A 447 10.28 12.26 3.11
N MET A 448 11.10 11.75 4.04
CA MET A 448 12.50 11.43 3.73
C MET A 448 12.61 10.30 2.70
N SER A 449 11.79 9.25 2.83
CA SER A 449 11.78 8.13 1.88
C SER A 449 11.32 8.56 0.49
N VAL A 450 10.14 9.17 0.37
CA VAL A 450 9.57 9.53 -0.94
C VAL A 450 10.43 10.56 -1.70
N THR A 451 11.04 11.52 -1.00
CA THR A 451 11.94 12.49 -1.65
C THR A 451 13.25 11.86 -2.10
N LEU A 452 13.75 10.85 -1.38
CA LEU A 452 14.93 10.10 -1.83
C LEU A 452 14.59 9.27 -3.07
N GLU A 453 13.46 8.59 -3.06
CA GLU A 453 12.97 7.78 -4.17
C GLU A 453 12.74 8.62 -5.42
N GLN A 454 12.03 9.75 -5.30
CA GLN A 454 11.84 10.69 -6.40
C GLN A 454 13.17 11.20 -6.97
N ALA A 455 14.16 11.50 -6.13
CA ALA A 455 15.47 11.91 -6.60
C ALA A 455 16.19 10.78 -7.36
N ARG A 456 16.10 9.53 -6.89
CA ARG A 456 16.66 8.35 -7.57
C ARG A 456 16.02 8.14 -8.94
N LEU A 457 14.69 8.23 -9.02
CA LEU A 457 13.94 8.11 -10.28
C LEU A 457 14.34 9.21 -11.28
N LEU A 458 14.51 10.46 -10.82
CA LEU A 458 14.97 11.55 -11.69
C LEU A 458 16.42 11.32 -12.18
N CYS A 459 17.30 10.80 -11.34
CA CYS A 459 18.66 10.46 -11.76
C CYS A 459 18.67 9.32 -12.78
N ALA A 460 17.85 8.27 -12.57
CA ALA A 460 17.79 7.12 -13.46
C ALA A 460 17.15 7.46 -14.82
N GLU A 461 16.00 8.13 -14.82
CA GLU A 461 15.19 8.34 -16.03
C GLU A 461 15.53 9.60 -16.82
N LEU A 462 15.94 10.65 -16.11
CA LEU A 462 16.23 11.97 -16.71
C LEU A 462 17.72 12.30 -16.67
N GLN A 463 18.58 11.38 -16.23
CA GLN A 463 20.02 11.60 -16.10
C GLN A 463 20.35 12.87 -15.30
N ALA A 464 19.49 13.21 -14.33
CA ALA A 464 19.64 14.42 -13.56
C ALA A 464 20.97 14.37 -12.78
N SER A 465 21.81 15.39 -12.97
CA SER A 465 23.05 15.51 -12.20
C SER A 465 22.71 15.96 -10.77
N GLN A 466 23.46 15.44 -9.78
CA GLN A 466 23.34 15.83 -8.37
C GLN A 466 22.03 15.40 -7.64
N GLY A 467 21.70 14.10 -7.68
CA GLY A 467 20.53 13.54 -6.94
C GLY A 467 20.42 13.93 -5.46
N ALA A 468 21.55 14.05 -4.75
CA ALA A 468 21.55 14.49 -3.35
C ALA A 468 21.04 15.93 -3.18
N ALA A 469 21.43 16.84 -4.07
CA ALA A 469 20.98 18.23 -4.05
C ALA A 469 19.48 18.33 -4.41
N LEU A 470 19.02 17.55 -5.40
CA LEU A 470 17.59 17.46 -5.75
C LEU A 470 16.75 16.99 -4.57
N CYS A 471 17.19 15.92 -3.89
CA CYS A 471 16.55 15.41 -2.70
C CYS A 471 16.48 16.47 -1.58
N ALA A 472 17.59 17.18 -1.32
CA ALA A 472 17.63 18.26 -0.36
C ALA A 472 16.66 19.41 -0.71
N ASN A 473 16.60 19.81 -1.99
CA ASN A 473 15.70 20.84 -2.47
C ASN A 473 14.22 20.47 -2.29
N MET A 474 13.85 19.22 -2.56
CA MET A 474 12.49 18.74 -2.30
C MET A 474 12.14 18.75 -0.80
N ARG A 475 13.11 18.51 0.08
CA ARG A 475 12.92 18.59 1.54
C ARG A 475 12.89 20.04 2.05
N LEU A 476 13.61 20.94 1.40
CA LEU A 476 13.65 22.37 1.71
C LEU A 476 12.39 23.09 1.24
N TYR A 477 11.91 22.85 0.02
CA TYR A 477 10.88 23.68 -0.62
C TYR A 477 9.69 22.88 -1.15
N GLY A 478 9.77 21.54 -1.15
CA GLY A 478 8.76 20.69 -1.77
C GLY A 478 7.47 20.50 -0.97
N VAL A 479 6.52 19.84 -1.63
CA VAL A 479 5.14 19.63 -1.16
C VAL A 479 5.04 18.86 0.17
N ARG A 480 6.07 18.08 0.52
CA ARG A 480 6.10 17.36 1.80
C ARG A 480 6.16 18.29 3.00
N ARG A 481 6.67 19.52 2.90
CA ARG A 481 6.53 20.51 3.99
C ARG A 481 5.09 20.93 4.22
N ARG A 482 4.28 20.99 3.16
CA ARG A 482 2.85 21.31 3.28
C ARG A 482 2.10 20.20 4.02
N ASN A 483 2.46 18.93 3.81
CA ASN A 483 1.92 17.81 4.60
C ASN A 483 2.18 18.00 6.11
N VAL A 484 3.41 18.39 6.48
CA VAL A 484 3.77 18.66 7.90
C VAL A 484 2.93 19.80 8.44
N LEU A 485 2.84 20.92 7.71
CA LEU A 485 2.05 22.10 8.10
C LEU A 485 0.58 21.77 8.31
N MET A 486 -0.02 21.01 7.38
CA MET A 486 -1.42 20.61 7.53
C MET A 486 -1.64 19.66 8.71
N ASN A 487 -0.64 18.88 9.11
CA ASN A 487 -0.74 17.95 10.22
C ASN A 487 -0.50 18.56 11.61
N THR A 488 0.55 19.35 11.75
CA THR A 488 1.07 19.81 13.05
C THR A 488 0.91 21.32 13.24
N LYS A 489 0.46 22.04 12.21
CA LYS A 489 0.50 23.52 12.15
C LYS A 489 1.92 24.08 12.26
N ALA A 490 2.94 23.25 11.99
CA ALA A 490 4.33 23.65 11.92
C ALA A 490 4.92 23.34 10.54
N ASP A 491 5.87 24.15 10.09
CA ASP A 491 6.53 24.05 8.79
C ASP A 491 7.85 23.24 8.81
N LYS A 492 8.21 22.69 9.98
CA LYS A 492 9.45 21.93 10.20
C LYS A 492 9.17 20.48 10.58
N PHE A 493 9.97 19.57 10.02
CA PHE A 493 9.94 18.15 10.36
C PHE A 493 10.22 17.93 11.85
N ALA A 494 9.50 16.99 12.45
CA ALA A 494 9.59 16.67 13.87
C ALA A 494 10.77 15.71 14.17
N PHE A 495 12.00 16.17 13.93
CA PHE A 495 13.23 15.49 14.34
C PHE A 495 14.01 16.39 15.29
N ASN A 496 14.37 15.91 16.48
CA ASN A 496 15.37 16.58 17.31
C ASN A 496 16.79 16.36 16.73
N GLU A 497 17.80 17.04 17.27
CA GLU A 497 19.16 16.98 16.71
C GLU A 497 19.79 15.59 16.82
N MET A 498 19.56 14.89 17.94
CA MET A 498 20.02 13.51 18.13
C MET A 498 19.35 12.57 17.11
N GLN A 499 18.04 12.75 16.87
CA GLN A 499 17.24 11.96 15.93
C GLN A 499 17.78 12.09 14.53
N ARG A 500 18.09 13.32 14.12
CA ARG A 500 18.71 13.60 12.83
C ARG A 500 20.07 12.94 12.70
N LYS A 501 20.93 13.00 13.71
CA LYS A 501 22.29 12.41 13.66
C LYS A 501 22.24 10.88 13.48
N MET A 502 21.23 10.23 14.05
CA MET A 502 21.05 8.77 13.99
C MET A 502 20.36 8.26 12.71
N LEU A 503 19.80 9.13 11.88
CA LEU A 503 19.27 8.74 10.57
C LEU A 503 20.41 8.36 9.61
N PRO A 504 20.20 7.42 8.69
CA PRO A 504 21.08 7.26 7.53
C PRO A 504 21.24 8.58 6.78
N ASP A 505 22.43 8.85 6.22
CA ASP A 505 22.74 10.15 5.61
C ASP A 505 21.75 10.53 4.50
N CYS A 506 21.35 9.56 3.67
CA CYS A 506 20.36 9.76 2.60
C CYS A 506 18.96 10.16 3.11
N TYR A 507 18.65 9.93 4.40
CA TYR A 507 17.37 10.29 5.04
C TYR A 507 17.47 11.50 5.97
N LYS A 508 18.64 12.13 6.10
CA LYS A 508 18.76 13.31 6.95
C LYS A 508 18.02 14.50 6.32
N PRO A 509 17.12 15.18 7.06
CA PRO A 509 16.58 16.45 6.61
C PRO A 509 17.70 17.53 6.57
N PRO A 510 17.65 18.47 5.62
CA PRO A 510 18.57 19.61 5.56
C PRO A 510 18.49 20.49 6.81
N ALA A 511 19.59 21.21 7.12
CA ALA A 511 19.61 22.18 8.21
C ALA A 511 18.48 23.22 8.06
N GLY A 512 17.90 23.65 9.18
CA GLY A 512 16.79 24.61 9.20
C GLY A 512 15.40 24.03 8.91
N THR A 513 15.30 22.80 8.36
CA THR A 513 14.01 22.17 8.02
C THR A 513 13.42 21.28 9.12
N TYR A 514 14.11 21.12 10.24
CA TYR A 514 13.69 20.27 11.35
C TYR A 514 13.69 21.04 12.68
N LYS A 515 12.89 20.58 13.64
CA LYS A 515 12.90 21.06 15.02
C LYS A 515 12.54 19.93 15.98
N SER A 516 12.95 20.07 17.25
CA SER A 516 12.46 19.18 18.30
C SER A 516 10.93 19.24 18.33
N GLY A 517 10.29 18.12 18.06
CA GLY A 517 8.84 17.98 18.05
C GLY A 517 8.36 17.21 19.29
N LYS A 518 7.19 17.57 19.81
CA LYS A 518 6.44 16.68 20.71
C LYS A 518 5.85 15.55 19.84
N THR A 519 6.40 14.34 19.95
CA THR A 519 6.03 13.14 19.15
C THR A 519 4.76 12.44 19.61
#